data_AF-A0A8J4XMI3-F1
#
_entry.id   AF-A0A8J4XMI3-F1
#
_cell.length_a   1.000
_cell.length_b   1.000
_cell.length_c   1.000
_cell.angle_alpha   90.00
_cell.angle_beta   90.00
_cell.angle_gamma   90.00
#
_symmetry.space_group_name_H-M   'P 1'
#
loop_
_entity.id
_entity.type
_entity.pdbx_description
1 polymer ?
#
loop_
_entity_poly.entity_id
_entity_poly.type
_entity_poly.pdbx_seq_one_letter_code
_entity_poly.pdbx_strand_id
1 'polypeptide(L)'
;MLRRAEKRLIASSSAFGSTDNVSGKRARTHSSEATTSGTSCFFCGKSGTETLHEVATFQVDTRVRKCAAQVGDNELMARLSMGDMVALEAKYHSKCLLALYYRAKTTVEAEQKTDHEGVMSRIVLAELVLYIEETHLEEGTAPVFRLADLAKLYTTRMEELGVALCKKVNSTRLKERLLAQLPGLRSQSKGRDVLLAFDEDIGEALGKACEQDCETEAVHLAVLHR
;
A
#
# COMPACT_ATOMS: atom_id res chain seq x y z
N MET A 1 -16.53 -56.77 -11.51
CA MET A 1 -17.77 -57.51 -11.23
C MET A 1 -17.97 -57.60 -9.72
N LEU A 2 -19.14 -57.14 -9.23
CA LEU A 2 -19.89 -57.53 -8.02
C LEU A 2 -19.16 -57.54 -6.65
N ARG A 3 -19.33 -56.48 -5.86
CA ARG A 3 -20.31 -56.33 -4.75
C ARG A 3 -20.09 -57.29 -3.57
N ARG A 4 -19.51 -56.74 -2.48
CA ARG A 4 -19.49 -57.32 -1.12
C ARG A 4 -20.69 -56.83 -0.33
N ALA A 5 -21.54 -57.76 0.06
CA ALA A 5 -22.54 -57.75 1.13
C ALA A 5 -22.34 -59.11 1.83
N GLU A 6 -22.52 -59.36 3.12
CA GLU A 6 -23.32 -58.77 4.17
C GLU A 6 -22.95 -59.58 5.43
N LYS A 7 -22.92 -58.99 6.63
CA LYS A 7 -23.35 -59.75 7.82
C LYS A 7 -23.78 -58.80 8.93
N ARG A 8 -25.06 -58.91 9.29
CA ARG A 8 -25.72 -58.23 10.40
C ARG A 8 -26.03 -59.27 11.48
N LEU A 9 -25.88 -58.84 12.74
CA LEU A 9 -26.74 -59.15 13.92
C LEU A 9 -26.63 -60.58 14.50
N ILE A 10 -26.76 -60.93 15.79
CA ILE A 10 -27.10 -60.32 17.10
C ILE A 10 -26.73 -61.39 18.17
N ALA A 11 -26.39 -60.98 19.41
CA ALA A 11 -26.71 -61.67 20.70
C ALA A 11 -25.97 -60.95 21.86
N SER A 12 -26.60 -60.14 22.72
CA SER A 12 -27.51 -60.40 23.85
C SER A 12 -26.83 -60.67 25.22
N SER A 13 -27.07 -59.72 26.16
CA SER A 13 -27.44 -59.87 27.60
C SER A 13 -26.43 -60.15 28.73
N SER A 14 -26.78 -59.53 29.87
CA SER A 14 -26.40 -59.75 31.30
C SER A 14 -25.25 -58.88 31.85
N ALA A 15 -25.52 -57.81 32.64
CA ALA A 15 -26.06 -57.71 34.00
C ALA A 15 -24.99 -57.89 35.10
N PHE A 16 -24.55 -56.77 35.71
CA PHE A 16 -24.12 -56.74 37.10
C PHE A 16 -24.27 -55.31 37.65
N GLY A 17 -24.99 -55.20 38.77
CA GLY A 17 -25.25 -53.93 39.45
C GLY A 17 -24.16 -53.58 40.46
N SER A 18 -24.12 -52.31 40.86
CA SER A 18 -23.75 -51.87 42.20
C SER A 18 -24.28 -50.45 42.41
N THR A 19 -25.20 -50.33 43.37
CA THR A 19 -25.61 -49.09 44.01
C THR A 19 -24.51 -48.64 44.96
N ASP A 20 -24.21 -47.35 45.00
CA ASP A 20 -23.98 -46.65 46.28
C ASP A 20 -24.14 -45.14 46.12
N ASN A 21 -24.72 -44.56 47.16
CA ASN A 21 -25.42 -43.29 47.21
C ASN A 21 -24.65 -42.38 48.18
N VAL A 22 -24.07 -41.27 47.74
CA VAL A 22 -23.66 -40.18 48.65
C VAL A 22 -23.94 -38.81 48.04
N SER A 23 -24.91 -38.16 48.65
CA SER A 23 -25.27 -36.75 48.50
C SER A 23 -24.09 -35.85 48.85
N GLY A 24 -23.63 -35.07 47.87
CA GLY A 24 -22.68 -33.97 48.06
C GLY A 24 -23.22 -32.72 47.38
N LYS A 25 -23.81 -31.82 48.17
CA LYS A 25 -24.21 -30.48 47.71
C LYS A 25 -22.98 -29.76 47.16
N ARG A 26 -22.93 -29.51 45.86
CA ARG A 26 -21.96 -28.57 45.25
C ARG A 26 -22.72 -27.38 44.68
N ALA A 27 -22.29 -26.20 45.13
CA ALA A 27 -22.73 -24.90 44.67
C ALA A 27 -22.60 -24.82 43.13
N ARG A 28 -23.67 -24.37 42.47
CA ARG A 28 -23.61 -23.99 41.05
C ARG A 28 -22.91 -22.65 40.96
N THR A 29 -21.68 -22.67 40.49
CA THR A 29 -21.01 -21.46 40.01
C THR A 29 -20.47 -21.74 38.61
N HIS A 30 -20.98 -20.94 37.67
CA HIS A 30 -20.59 -20.74 36.27
C HIS A 30 -20.42 -21.97 35.37
N SER A 31 -21.48 -22.27 34.62
CA SER A 31 -21.35 -22.58 33.21
C SER A 31 -22.27 -21.62 32.46
N SER A 32 -21.69 -20.57 31.87
CA SER A 32 -22.33 -19.84 30.79
C SER A 32 -22.31 -20.75 29.56
N GLU A 33 -23.27 -21.67 29.55
CA GLU A 33 -23.55 -22.60 28.47
C GLU A 33 -24.48 -21.92 27.45
N ALA A 34 -24.07 -21.99 26.19
CA ALA A 34 -24.86 -21.99 24.96
C ALA A 34 -24.42 -20.93 23.95
N THR A 35 -23.43 -21.34 23.15
CA THR A 35 -23.17 -20.88 21.78
C THR A 35 -24.50 -20.74 21.04
N THR A 36 -24.91 -19.50 20.74
CA THR A 36 -26.11 -19.23 19.93
C THR A 36 -25.79 -19.52 18.47
N SER A 37 -25.96 -20.77 18.06
CA SER A 37 -26.07 -21.12 16.64
C SER A 37 -27.38 -20.54 16.09
N GLY A 38 -27.27 -19.54 15.21
CA GLY A 38 -28.09 -19.55 14.00
C GLY A 38 -29.07 -18.40 13.68
N THR A 39 -28.94 -17.17 14.20
CA THR A 39 -29.79 -16.04 13.74
C THR A 39 -29.08 -14.70 13.44
N SER A 40 -27.77 -14.59 13.66
CA SER A 40 -27.02 -13.35 13.41
C SER A 40 -26.11 -13.48 12.20
N CYS A 41 -25.93 -12.38 11.46
CA CYS A 41 -24.95 -12.32 10.38
C CYS A 41 -23.52 -12.37 10.91
N PHE A 42 -22.70 -13.26 10.35
CA PHE A 42 -21.30 -13.50 10.71
C PHE A 42 -20.40 -12.27 10.51
N PHE A 43 -20.73 -11.38 9.58
CA PHE A 43 -19.96 -10.16 9.31
C PHE A 43 -20.34 -9.02 10.26
N CYS A 44 -21.62 -8.67 10.35
CA CYS A 44 -22.05 -7.48 11.10
C CYS A 44 -22.58 -7.76 12.52
N GLY A 45 -22.69 -9.04 12.93
CA GLY A 45 -23.18 -9.45 14.24
C GLY A 45 -24.67 -9.19 14.50
N LYS A 46 -25.39 -8.58 13.54
CA LYS A 46 -26.80 -8.22 13.70
C LYS A 46 -27.71 -9.43 13.45
N SER A 47 -28.67 -9.62 14.33
CA SER A 47 -29.84 -10.50 14.14
C SER A 47 -31.01 -9.62 13.66
N GLY A 48 -31.72 -10.02 12.61
CA GLY A 48 -32.79 -9.20 12.02
C GLY A 48 -33.72 -9.99 11.10
N THR A 49 -34.63 -9.27 10.43
CA THR A 49 -35.57 -9.82 9.45
C THR A 49 -34.96 -10.03 8.06
N GLU A 50 -33.74 -9.54 7.83
CA GLU A 50 -33.05 -9.71 6.56
C GLU A 50 -32.70 -11.20 6.32
N THR A 51 -32.86 -11.63 5.07
CA THR A 51 -32.57 -13.00 4.66
C THR A 51 -31.08 -13.30 4.82
N LEU A 52 -30.79 -14.31 5.63
CA LEU A 52 -29.44 -14.82 5.83
C LEU A 52 -29.17 -16.01 4.91
N HIS A 53 -27.97 -16.03 4.32
CA HIS A 53 -27.47 -17.15 3.55
C HIS A 53 -26.49 -17.95 4.39
N GLU A 54 -26.58 -19.27 4.30
CA GLU A 54 -25.66 -20.18 4.98
C GLU A 54 -24.43 -20.45 4.13
N VAL A 55 -23.27 -20.52 4.77
CA VAL A 55 -22.02 -20.81 4.09
C VAL A 55 -21.92 -22.31 3.82
N ALA A 56 -22.12 -22.69 2.56
CA ALA A 56 -22.08 -24.10 2.14
C ALA A 56 -20.75 -24.54 1.50
N THR A 57 -19.77 -23.63 1.33
CA THR A 57 -18.52 -23.97 0.63
C THR A 57 -17.27 -23.39 1.31
N PHE A 58 -16.22 -24.21 1.37
CA PHE A 58 -14.89 -23.79 1.81
C PHE A 58 -14.31 -22.67 0.94
N GLN A 59 -14.72 -22.55 -0.33
CA GLN A 59 -14.25 -21.47 -1.20
C GLN A 59 -14.67 -20.08 -0.70
N VAL A 60 -15.86 -19.98 -0.08
CA VAL A 60 -16.31 -18.71 0.52
C VAL A 60 -15.45 -18.38 1.74
N ASP A 61 -15.17 -19.35 2.62
CA ASP A 61 -14.28 -19.16 3.78
C ASP A 61 -12.88 -18.70 3.35
N THR A 62 -12.25 -19.40 2.39
CA THR A 62 -10.92 -19.04 1.89
C THR A 62 -10.87 -17.61 1.35
N ARG A 63 -11.89 -17.21 0.57
CA ARG A 63 -11.97 -15.85 0.03
C ARG A 63 -12.20 -14.82 1.13
N VAL A 64 -13.07 -15.10 2.09
CA VAL A 64 -13.36 -14.22 3.22
C VAL A 64 -12.12 -14.01 4.08
N ARG A 65 -11.35 -15.07 4.39
CA ARG A 65 -10.06 -14.95 5.11
C ARG A 65 -9.07 -14.06 4.36
N LYS A 66 -8.92 -14.29 3.04
CA LYS A 66 -8.04 -13.46 2.20
C LYS A 66 -8.47 -12.00 2.24
N CYS A 67 -9.76 -11.72 2.04
CA CYS A 67 -10.27 -10.36 2.06
C CYS A 67 -10.14 -9.71 3.44
N ALA A 68 -10.44 -10.43 4.53
CA ALA A 68 -10.30 -9.94 5.90
C ALA A 68 -8.85 -9.54 6.23
N ALA A 69 -7.88 -10.35 5.80
CA ALA A 69 -6.46 -10.02 5.91
C ALA A 69 -6.09 -8.78 5.07
N GLN A 70 -6.56 -8.70 3.82
CA GLN A 70 -6.31 -7.56 2.91
C GLN A 70 -6.87 -6.23 3.41
N VAL A 71 -8.01 -6.25 4.11
CA VAL A 71 -8.62 -5.01 4.65
C VAL A 71 -8.22 -4.73 6.09
N GLY A 72 -7.42 -5.59 6.73
CA GLY A 72 -7.03 -5.46 8.14
C GLY A 72 -8.20 -5.55 9.11
N ASP A 73 -9.25 -6.32 8.78
CA ASP A 73 -10.46 -6.43 9.61
C ASP A 73 -10.21 -7.41 10.78
N ASN A 74 -9.59 -6.90 11.84
CA ASN A 74 -9.13 -7.70 12.98
C ASN A 74 -10.28 -8.42 13.70
N GLU A 75 -11.47 -7.82 13.74
CA GLU A 75 -12.64 -8.42 14.36
C GLU A 75 -13.13 -9.63 13.56
N LEU A 76 -13.24 -9.49 12.23
CA LEU A 76 -13.59 -10.60 11.35
C LEU A 76 -12.54 -11.71 11.40
N MET A 77 -11.25 -11.35 11.44
CA MET A 77 -10.14 -12.32 11.58
C MET A 77 -10.21 -13.08 12.91
N ALA A 78 -10.58 -12.42 14.01
CA ALA A 78 -10.78 -13.07 15.31
C ALA A 78 -11.95 -14.06 15.28
N ARG A 79 -13.04 -13.76 14.57
CA ARG A 79 -14.15 -14.72 14.40
C ARG A 79 -13.72 -15.92 13.55
N LEU A 80 -12.94 -15.67 12.50
CA LEU A 80 -12.42 -16.72 11.61
C LEU A 80 -11.37 -17.61 12.30
N SER A 81 -10.72 -17.17 13.37
CA SER A 81 -9.76 -18.01 14.11
C SER A 81 -10.45 -19.10 14.94
N MET A 82 -11.75 -18.95 15.23
CA MET A 82 -12.54 -19.93 15.99
C MET A 82 -12.82 -21.22 15.21
N GLY A 83 -12.77 -21.17 13.88
CA GLY A 83 -13.09 -22.29 12.99
C GLY A 83 -13.37 -21.81 11.57
N ASP A 84 -13.50 -22.74 10.62
CA ASP A 84 -13.94 -22.39 9.27
C ASP A 84 -15.45 -22.05 9.26
N MET A 85 -15.85 -21.17 8.34
CA MET A 85 -17.22 -20.67 8.27
C MET A 85 -18.26 -21.78 8.02
N VAL A 86 -17.88 -22.93 7.47
CA VAL A 86 -18.79 -24.07 7.27
C VAL A 86 -18.98 -24.81 8.60
N ALA A 87 -17.89 -25.12 9.30
CA ALA A 87 -17.92 -25.77 10.62
C ALA A 87 -18.61 -24.92 11.70
N LEU A 88 -18.53 -23.60 11.57
CA LEU A 88 -19.24 -22.65 12.43
C LEU A 88 -20.71 -22.45 12.05
N GLU A 89 -21.20 -23.16 11.01
CA GLU A 89 -22.56 -22.99 10.44
C GLU A 89 -22.88 -21.52 10.18
N ALA A 90 -21.89 -20.77 9.68
CA ALA A 90 -21.96 -19.33 9.60
C ALA A 90 -23.05 -18.90 8.61
N LYS A 91 -23.81 -17.88 9.02
CA LYS A 91 -24.85 -17.26 8.20
C LYS A 91 -24.50 -15.81 7.92
N TYR A 92 -24.84 -15.28 6.75
CA TYR A 92 -24.48 -13.92 6.36
C TYR A 92 -25.52 -13.21 5.50
N HIS A 93 -25.53 -11.88 5.58
CA HIS A 93 -26.22 -11.05 4.58
C HIS A 93 -25.38 -10.98 3.31
N SER A 94 -26.00 -11.20 2.15
CA SER A 94 -25.33 -11.05 0.85
C SER A 94 -24.66 -9.69 0.67
N LYS A 95 -25.30 -8.61 1.16
CA LYS A 95 -24.73 -7.25 1.14
C LYS A 95 -23.47 -7.11 1.98
N CYS A 96 -23.38 -7.78 3.12
CA CYS A 96 -22.20 -7.73 3.98
C CYS A 96 -21.01 -8.45 3.33
N LEU A 97 -21.25 -9.59 2.68
CA LEU A 97 -20.21 -10.31 1.93
C LEU A 97 -19.70 -9.47 0.75
N LEU A 98 -20.64 -8.89 -0.02
CA LEU A 98 -20.29 -7.98 -1.12
C LEU A 98 -19.49 -6.78 -0.61
N ALA A 99 -19.91 -6.15 0.49
CA ALA A 99 -19.21 -5.01 1.07
C ALA A 99 -17.75 -5.36 1.46
N LEU A 100 -17.52 -6.55 2.04
CA LEU A 100 -16.16 -7.03 2.32
C LEU A 100 -15.34 -7.18 1.04
N TYR A 101 -15.89 -7.82 0.01
CA TYR A 101 -15.20 -8.01 -1.27
C TYR A 101 -14.88 -6.69 -1.96
N TYR A 102 -15.80 -5.73 -1.96
CA TYR A 102 -15.55 -4.40 -2.52
C TYR A 102 -14.45 -3.67 -1.75
N ARG A 103 -14.51 -3.66 -0.41
CA ARG A 103 -13.44 -3.07 0.42
C ARG A 103 -12.08 -3.69 0.08
N ALA A 104 -11.99 -5.02 0.04
CA ALA A 104 -10.74 -5.72 -0.26
C ALA A 104 -10.22 -5.45 -1.68
N LYS A 105 -11.11 -5.34 -2.66
CA LYS A 105 -10.73 -4.95 -4.02
C LYS A 105 -10.14 -3.53 -4.04
N THR A 106 -10.80 -2.58 -3.37
CA THR A 106 -10.34 -1.18 -3.35
C THR A 106 -9.00 -1.00 -2.61
N THR A 107 -8.74 -1.78 -1.55
CA THR A 107 -7.45 -1.72 -0.85
C THR A 107 -6.32 -2.24 -1.72
N VAL A 108 -6.51 -3.37 -2.41
CA VAL A 108 -5.51 -3.92 -3.34
C VAL A 108 -5.20 -2.96 -4.48
N GLU A 109 -6.23 -2.35 -5.08
CA GLU A 109 -6.04 -1.36 -6.15
C GLU A 109 -5.26 -0.13 -5.65
N ALA A 110 -5.54 0.33 -4.43
CA ALA A 110 -4.80 1.43 -3.81
C ALA A 110 -3.34 1.05 -3.54
N GLU A 111 -3.08 -0.11 -2.96
CA GLU A 111 -1.72 -0.61 -2.68
C GLU A 111 -0.90 -0.75 -3.96
N GLN A 112 -1.47 -1.38 -5.01
CA GLN A 112 -0.82 -1.53 -6.31
C GLN A 112 -0.52 -0.17 -6.95
N LYS A 113 -1.44 0.78 -6.86
CA LYS A 113 -1.21 2.15 -7.35
C LYS A 113 -0.06 2.82 -6.60
N THR A 114 -0.01 2.69 -5.27
CA THR A 114 1.08 3.28 -4.46
C THR A 114 2.43 2.63 -4.74
N ASP A 115 2.46 1.31 -4.95
CA ASP A 115 3.68 0.59 -5.30
C ASP A 115 4.17 1.01 -6.69
N HIS A 116 3.26 1.06 -7.68
CA HIS A 116 3.58 1.52 -9.03
C HIS A 116 4.12 2.97 -9.05
N GLU A 117 3.47 3.90 -8.33
CA GLU A 117 3.95 5.28 -8.18
C GLU A 117 5.34 5.33 -7.54
N GLY A 118 5.59 4.48 -6.53
CA GLY A 118 6.88 4.36 -5.88
C GLY A 118 8.00 3.86 -6.81
N VAL A 119 7.70 2.89 -7.68
CA VAL A 119 8.65 2.38 -8.68
C VAL A 119 8.94 3.46 -9.73
N MET A 120 7.91 4.09 -10.30
CA MET A 120 8.09 5.16 -11.29
C MET A 120 8.89 6.32 -10.72
N SER A 121 8.63 6.73 -9.47
CA SER A 121 9.40 7.78 -8.77
C SER A 121 10.90 7.49 -8.66
N ARG A 122 11.30 6.22 -8.58
CA ARG A 122 12.72 5.84 -8.54
C ARG A 122 13.33 5.87 -9.93
N ILE A 123 12.61 5.40 -10.94
CA ILE A 123 13.04 5.44 -12.35
C ILE A 123 13.27 6.88 -12.79
N VAL A 124 12.28 7.75 -12.58
CA VAL A 124 12.38 9.18 -12.97
C VAL A 124 13.52 9.88 -12.23
N LEU A 125 13.76 9.56 -10.95
CA LEU A 125 14.91 10.11 -10.24
C LEU A 125 16.22 9.68 -10.90
N ALA A 126 16.36 8.39 -11.25
CA ALA A 126 17.56 7.89 -11.91
C ALA A 126 17.79 8.55 -13.28
N GLU A 127 16.73 8.76 -14.07
CA GLU A 127 16.80 9.51 -15.33
C GLU A 127 17.23 10.96 -15.11
N LEU A 128 16.74 11.62 -14.07
CA LEU A 128 17.17 12.99 -13.73
C LEU A 128 18.64 13.06 -13.31
N VAL A 129 19.11 12.06 -12.56
CA VAL A 129 20.52 11.96 -12.16
C VAL A 129 21.38 11.78 -13.41
N LEU A 130 21.01 10.86 -14.30
CA LEU A 130 21.71 10.63 -15.56
C LEU A 130 21.75 11.91 -16.41
N TYR A 131 20.64 12.62 -16.56
CA TYR A 131 20.59 13.88 -17.29
C TYR A 131 21.58 14.92 -16.73
N ILE A 132 21.66 15.06 -15.40
CA ILE A 132 22.59 16.00 -14.75
C ILE A 132 24.05 15.56 -14.99
N GLU A 133 24.35 14.26 -14.90
CA GLU A 133 25.70 13.74 -15.15
C GLU A 133 26.12 13.90 -16.62
N GLU A 134 25.24 13.58 -17.56
CA GLU A 134 25.50 13.72 -18.99
C GLU A 134 25.77 15.18 -19.36
N THR A 135 24.95 16.10 -18.86
CA THR A 135 25.15 17.54 -19.08
C THR A 135 26.39 18.08 -18.39
N HIS A 136 26.77 17.54 -17.23
CA HIS A 136 28.03 17.88 -16.54
C HIS A 136 29.26 17.46 -17.33
N LEU A 137 29.20 16.31 -18.02
CA LEU A 137 30.32 15.80 -18.82
C LEU A 137 30.49 16.52 -20.17
N GLU A 138 29.54 17.38 -20.57
CA GLU A 138 29.68 18.19 -21.78
C GLU A 138 30.74 19.28 -21.58
N GLU A 139 31.90 19.09 -22.22
CA GLU A 139 33.07 19.98 -22.12
C GLU A 139 32.71 21.45 -22.38
N GLY A 140 33.17 22.33 -21.48
CA GLY A 140 33.08 23.78 -21.64
C GLY A 140 31.68 24.36 -21.40
N THR A 141 30.76 23.64 -20.75
CA THR A 141 29.42 24.14 -20.44
C THR A 141 29.29 24.68 -19.01
N ALA A 142 29.98 24.12 -18.02
CA ALA A 142 29.87 24.47 -16.59
C ALA A 142 28.39 24.69 -16.16
N PRO A 143 27.55 23.63 -16.27
CA PRO A 143 26.10 23.79 -16.25
C PRO A 143 25.57 24.18 -14.87
N VAL A 144 24.60 25.10 -14.87
CA VAL A 144 23.86 25.51 -13.67
C VAL A 144 22.40 25.11 -13.82
N PHE A 145 21.93 24.23 -12.94
CA PHE A 145 20.57 23.68 -12.98
C PHE A 145 19.63 24.46 -12.06
N ARG A 146 18.48 24.89 -12.57
CA ARG A 146 17.42 25.45 -11.74
C ARG A 146 16.58 24.32 -11.14
N LEU A 147 16.42 24.30 -9.82
CA LEU A 147 15.58 23.30 -9.14
C LEU A 147 14.13 23.32 -9.63
N ALA A 148 13.63 24.50 -10.01
CA ALA A 148 12.29 24.64 -10.57
C ALA A 148 12.13 23.88 -11.89
N ASP A 149 13.16 23.86 -12.73
CA ASP A 149 13.11 23.19 -14.03
C ASP A 149 13.34 21.68 -13.88
N LEU A 150 14.23 21.26 -12.98
CA LEU A 150 14.35 19.84 -12.59
C LEU A 150 13.03 19.31 -12.00
N ALA A 151 12.34 20.09 -11.18
CA ALA A 151 11.04 19.71 -10.64
C ALA A 151 9.97 19.58 -11.73
N LYS A 152 10.00 20.44 -12.76
CA LYS A 152 9.12 20.31 -13.93
C LYS A 152 9.45 19.05 -14.72
N LEU A 153 10.71 18.81 -15.06
CA LEU A 153 11.15 17.61 -15.77
C LEU A 153 10.73 16.33 -15.04
N TYR A 154 10.95 16.30 -13.73
CA TYR A 154 10.48 15.19 -12.88
C TYR A 154 8.96 15.01 -12.95
N THR A 155 8.19 16.10 -12.90
CA THR A 155 6.72 16.06 -12.97
C THR A 155 6.25 15.54 -14.32
N THR A 156 6.76 16.11 -15.42
CA THR A 156 6.44 15.70 -16.79
C THR A 156 6.72 14.22 -16.99
N ARG A 157 7.87 13.74 -16.52
CA ARG A 157 8.27 12.36 -16.70
C ARG A 157 7.44 11.37 -15.88
N MET A 158 7.01 11.76 -14.68
CA MET A 158 6.05 10.96 -13.89
C MET A 158 4.70 10.84 -14.60
N GLU A 159 4.22 11.92 -15.22
CA GLU A 159 2.97 11.93 -15.99
C GLU A 159 3.07 11.07 -17.26
N GLU A 160 4.19 11.12 -17.98
CA GLU A 160 4.47 10.26 -19.14
C GLU A 160 4.46 8.76 -18.79
N LEU A 161 4.89 8.41 -17.58
CA LEU A 161 4.84 7.04 -17.06
C LEU A 161 3.48 6.65 -16.46
N GLY A 162 2.45 7.48 -16.67
CA GLY A 162 1.06 7.18 -16.27
C GLY A 162 0.72 7.53 -14.82
N VAL A 163 1.60 8.24 -14.10
CA VAL A 163 1.36 8.68 -12.73
C VAL A 163 0.87 10.12 -12.73
N ALA A 164 -0.45 10.30 -12.56
CA ALA A 164 -1.05 11.62 -12.39
C ALA A 164 -0.71 12.20 -11.01
N LEU A 165 0.09 13.27 -10.98
CA LEU A 165 0.47 13.95 -9.76
C LEU A 165 -0.61 14.97 -9.34
N CYS A 166 -1.47 14.60 -8.39
CA CYS A 166 -2.52 15.50 -7.88
C CYS A 166 -1.99 16.70 -7.08
N LYS A 167 -0.70 16.69 -6.70
CA LYS A 167 -0.05 17.72 -5.91
C LYS A 167 1.27 18.10 -6.56
N LYS A 168 1.64 19.37 -6.40
CA LYS A 168 2.96 19.87 -6.81
C LYS A 168 4.06 19.07 -6.10
N VAL A 169 5.08 18.68 -6.87
CA VAL A 169 6.27 17.98 -6.36
C VAL A 169 6.93 18.80 -5.26
N ASN A 170 7.33 18.15 -4.17
CA ASN A 170 8.11 18.77 -3.11
C ASN A 170 9.55 18.96 -3.60
N SER A 171 9.85 20.17 -4.10
CA SER A 171 11.16 20.52 -4.64
C SER A 171 12.28 20.40 -3.60
N THR A 172 12.02 20.66 -2.32
CA THR A 172 13.01 20.49 -1.24
C THR A 172 13.44 19.04 -1.11
N ARG A 173 12.47 18.12 -1.07
CA ARG A 173 12.74 16.68 -1.01
C ARG A 173 13.41 16.17 -2.28
N LEU A 174 13.03 16.69 -3.44
CA LEU A 174 13.70 16.35 -4.71
C LEU A 174 15.17 16.78 -4.67
N LYS A 175 15.44 18.02 -4.25
CA LYS A 175 16.79 18.55 -4.07
C LYS A 175 17.64 17.66 -3.16
N GLU A 176 17.13 17.31 -1.98
CA GLU A 176 17.83 16.44 -1.02
C GLU A 176 18.16 15.07 -1.63
N ARG A 177 17.22 14.48 -2.39
CA ARG A 177 17.47 13.21 -3.10
C ARG A 177 18.56 13.34 -4.16
N LEU A 178 18.59 14.43 -4.92
CA LEU A 178 19.61 14.67 -5.95
C LEU A 178 20.98 14.86 -5.32
N LEU A 179 21.10 15.71 -4.29
CA LEU A 179 22.36 15.94 -3.57
C LEU A 179 22.91 14.66 -2.92
N ALA A 180 22.02 13.73 -2.53
CA ALA A 180 22.43 12.45 -1.96
C ALA A 180 22.96 11.45 -3.02
N GLN A 181 22.56 11.58 -4.29
CA GLN A 181 22.97 10.69 -5.38
C GLN A 181 24.17 11.22 -6.17
N LEU A 182 24.39 12.54 -6.16
CA LEU A 182 25.41 13.22 -6.97
C LEU A 182 26.49 13.84 -6.06
N PRO A 183 27.62 13.15 -5.83
CA PRO A 183 28.75 13.72 -5.09
C PRO A 183 29.27 14.97 -5.78
N GLY A 184 29.56 16.02 -5.00
CA GLY A 184 30.07 17.30 -5.54
C GLY A 184 28.98 18.26 -6.02
N LEU A 185 27.74 17.81 -6.21
CA LEU A 185 26.62 18.72 -6.49
C LEU A 185 26.29 19.56 -5.25
N ARG A 186 26.18 20.87 -5.41
CA ARG A 186 25.74 21.81 -4.36
C ARG A 186 24.46 22.50 -4.74
N SER A 187 23.77 23.01 -3.72
CA SER A 187 22.62 23.91 -3.92
C SER A 187 22.90 25.29 -3.34
N GLN A 188 22.68 26.33 -4.14
CA GLN A 188 22.74 27.71 -3.71
C GLN A 188 21.34 28.34 -3.83
N SER A 189 20.88 28.99 -2.77
CA SER A 189 19.60 29.71 -2.79
C SER A 189 19.85 31.17 -3.15
N LYS A 190 19.10 31.69 -4.14
CA LYS A 190 19.12 33.10 -4.54
C LYS A 190 17.68 33.61 -4.60
N GLY A 191 17.22 34.22 -3.50
CA GLY A 191 15.84 34.67 -3.38
C GLY A 191 14.84 33.52 -3.47
N ARG A 192 13.99 33.53 -4.50
CA ARG A 192 12.98 32.49 -4.75
C ARG A 192 13.50 31.29 -5.53
N ASP A 193 14.67 31.41 -6.14
CA ASP A 193 15.27 30.36 -6.96
C ASP A 193 16.31 29.58 -6.17
N VAL A 194 16.38 28.28 -6.44
CA VAL A 194 17.43 27.38 -5.96
C VAL A 194 18.16 26.87 -7.19
N LEU A 195 19.47 27.13 -7.23
CA LEU A 195 20.37 26.70 -8.29
C LEU A 195 21.21 25.53 -7.78
N LEU A 196 21.53 24.59 -8.67
CA LEU A 196 22.44 23.50 -8.41
C LEU A 196 23.59 23.52 -9.42
N ALA A 197 24.81 23.28 -8.94
CA ALA A 197 26.02 23.21 -9.75
C ALA A 197 27.04 22.32 -9.03
N PHE A 198 27.95 21.71 -9.79
CA PHE A 198 29.06 20.95 -9.21
C PHE A 198 30.12 21.90 -8.63
N ASP A 199 30.73 21.53 -7.50
CA ASP A 199 31.74 22.33 -6.78
C ASP A 199 32.86 22.81 -7.73
N GLU A 200 33.28 21.98 -8.68
CA GLU A 200 34.34 22.26 -9.64
C GLU A 200 33.93 23.30 -10.70
N ASP A 201 32.65 23.35 -11.07
CA ASP A 201 32.13 24.22 -12.13
C ASP A 201 31.73 25.61 -11.64
N ILE A 202 31.56 25.82 -10.33
CA ILE A 202 31.07 27.10 -9.78
C ILE A 202 31.97 28.25 -10.23
N GLY A 203 33.29 28.06 -10.24
CA GLY A 203 34.24 29.08 -10.68
C GLY A 203 34.09 29.44 -12.15
N GLU A 204 34.00 28.44 -13.03
CA GLU A 204 33.84 28.63 -14.47
C GLU A 204 32.49 29.28 -14.81
N ALA A 205 31.41 28.83 -14.15
CA ALA A 205 30.07 29.40 -14.32
C ALA A 205 30.03 30.88 -13.92
N LEU A 206 30.72 31.27 -12.83
CA LEU A 206 30.85 32.67 -12.43
C LEU A 206 31.67 33.48 -13.44
N GLY A 207 32.77 32.92 -13.95
CA GLY A 207 33.58 33.55 -14.99
C GLY A 207 32.76 33.89 -16.24
N LYS A 208 32.01 32.91 -16.76
CA LYS A 208 31.13 33.10 -17.93
C LYS A 208 30.05 34.15 -17.71
N ALA A 209 29.47 34.21 -16.51
CA ALA A 209 28.47 35.23 -16.19
C ALA A 209 29.07 36.64 -16.21
N CYS A 210 30.28 36.81 -15.66
CA CYS A 210 30.98 38.09 -15.69
C CYS A 210 31.34 38.54 -17.12
N GLU A 211 31.74 37.61 -18.00
CA GLU A 211 32.04 37.93 -19.41
C GLU A 211 30.80 38.43 -20.15
N GLN A 212 29.65 37.77 -19.97
CA GLN A 212 28.38 38.18 -20.60
C GLN A 212 27.88 39.56 -20.12
N ASP A 213 28.07 39.88 -18.84
CA ASP A 213 27.72 41.20 -18.30
C ASP A 213 28.60 42.30 -18.93
N CYS A 214 29.90 42.03 -19.11
CA CYS A 214 30.83 42.96 -19.78
C CYS A 214 30.44 43.20 -21.25
N GLU A 215 30.09 42.14 -22.00
CA GLU A 215 29.64 42.26 -23.39
C GLU A 215 28.35 43.05 -23.51
N THR A 216 27.39 42.79 -22.61
CA THR A 216 26.12 43.50 -22.58
C THR A 216 26.33 44.99 -22.29
N GLU A 217 27.18 45.33 -21.30
CA GLU A 217 27.50 46.71 -20.96
C GLU A 217 28.27 47.43 -22.09
N ALA A 218 29.20 46.74 -22.77
CA ALA A 218 29.94 47.28 -23.91
C ALA A 218 29.02 47.65 -25.10
N VAL A 219 28.01 46.82 -25.39
CA VAL A 219 27.00 47.13 -26.41
C VAL A 219 26.20 48.37 -26.04
N HIS A 220 25.78 48.50 -24.78
CA HIS A 220 25.01 49.66 -24.33
C HIS A 220 25.82 50.96 -24.41
N LEU A 221 27.12 50.92 -24.07
CA LEU A 221 28.03 52.06 -24.21
C LEU A 221 28.27 52.44 -25.68
N ALA A 222 28.40 51.47 -26.59
CA ALA A 222 28.60 51.73 -28.01
C ALA A 222 27.39 52.38 -28.69
N VAL A 223 26.17 52.13 -28.20
CA VAL A 223 24.93 52.72 -28.73
C VAL A 223 24.71 54.15 -28.23
N LEU A 224 25.21 54.50 -27.03
CA LEU A 224 25.08 55.85 -26.46
C LEU A 224 26.08 56.88 -27.04
N HIS A 225 27.09 56.42 -27.79
CA HIS A 225 28.10 57.27 -28.42
C HIS A 225 27.93 57.42 -29.96
N ARG A 226 26.76 57.12 -30.50
CA ARG A 226 26.37 57.46 -31.89
C ARG A 226 25.34 58.58 -31.92
#